data_AF-A0A1S2LC84-F1
#
_entry.id   AF-A0A1S2LC84-F1
#
_cell.length_a   1.000
_cell.length_b   1.000
_cell.length_c   1.000
_cell.angle_alpha   90.00
_cell.angle_beta   90.00
_cell.angle_gamma   90.00
#
_symmetry.space_group_name_H-M   'P 1'
#
loop_
_entity.id
_entity.type
_entity.pdbx_description
1 polymer ?
#
loop_
_entity_poly.entity_id
_entity_poly.type
_entity_poly.pdbx_seq_one_letter_code
_entity_poly.pdbx_strand_id
1 'polypeptide(L)'
;MIITDKKLIQIYDNWQDKLDADEWYFSKSFEAISKDMSSEVAFNYIPEVVNVLLELDEDYLIWATLYFLMDLYRIAETTELHPALEKNWSVLREHIQKYEDSYSTPYQELRRLLRVKN
;
A
#
# COMPACT_ATOMS: atom_id res chain seq x y z
N MET A 1 -2.44 -1.28 20.26
CA MET A 1 -1.93 -0.08 19.56
C MET A 1 -1.08 -0.61 18.44
N ILE A 2 -1.55 -0.52 17.20
CA ILE A 2 -0.72 -0.92 16.06
C ILE A 2 0.33 0.18 15.90
N ILE A 3 1.60 -0.19 16.00
CA ILE A 3 2.70 0.76 15.87
C ILE A 3 2.98 0.87 14.38
N THR A 4 2.27 1.77 13.71
CA THR A 4 2.55 2.07 12.31
C THR A 4 3.95 2.62 12.16
N ASP A 5 4.72 2.04 11.23
CA ASP A 5 6.10 2.42 10.99
C ASP A 5 6.15 3.92 10.70
N LYS A 6 6.90 4.64 11.55
CA LYS A 6 7.10 6.08 11.43
C LYS A 6 7.68 6.45 10.07
N LYS A 7 8.52 5.59 9.49
CA LYS A 7 9.10 5.83 8.17
C LYS A 7 8.03 5.88 7.09
N LEU A 8 7.05 4.99 7.14
CA LEU A 8 5.95 4.95 6.18
C LEU A 8 5.09 6.21 6.31
N ILE A 9 4.74 6.61 7.54
CA ILE A 9 3.94 7.83 7.77
C ILE A 9 4.68 9.08 7.26
N GLN A 10 5.99 9.19 7.54
CA GLN A 10 6.82 10.32 7.12
C GLN A 10 6.92 10.52 5.61
N ILE A 11 6.60 9.49 4.80
CA ILE A 11 6.54 9.62 3.35
C ILE A 11 5.46 10.65 2.96
N TYR A 12 4.34 10.69 3.69
CA TYR A 12 3.20 11.53 3.37
C TYR A 12 3.33 12.96 3.92
N ASP A 13 4.28 13.23 4.83
CA ASP A 13 4.51 14.58 5.34
C ASP A 13 5.02 15.51 4.22
N ASN A 14 4.30 16.62 3.97
CA ASN A 14 4.59 17.58 2.89
C ASN A 14 4.87 16.90 1.54
N TRP A 15 4.11 15.85 1.23
CA TRP A 15 4.35 15.01 0.06
C TRP A 15 4.28 15.77 -1.27
N GLN A 16 3.44 16.81 -1.36
CA GLN A 16 3.28 17.63 -2.56
C GLN A 16 4.59 18.35 -2.91
N ASP A 17 5.18 19.07 -1.95
CA ASP A 17 6.47 19.76 -2.15
C ASP A 17 7.60 18.78 -2.52
N LYS A 18 7.59 17.58 -1.92
CA LYS A 18 8.58 16.54 -2.21
C LYS A 18 8.40 15.93 -3.59
N LEU A 19 7.15 15.75 -4.03
CA LEU A 19 6.82 15.25 -5.36
C LEU A 19 7.13 16.30 -6.44
N ASP A 20 6.83 17.56 -6.19
CA ASP A 20 7.18 18.68 -7.09
C ASP A 20 8.69 18.82 -7.26
N ALA A 21 9.46 18.53 -6.20
CA ALA A 21 10.92 18.52 -6.24
C ALA A 21 11.51 17.26 -6.89
N ASP A 22 10.83 16.12 -6.78
CA ASP A 22 11.26 14.82 -7.31
C ASP A 22 10.05 13.97 -7.71
N GLU A 23 9.75 13.92 -9.02
CA GLU A 23 8.63 13.14 -9.57
C GLU A 23 8.70 11.63 -9.21
N TRP A 24 9.89 11.14 -8.84
CA TRP A 24 10.14 9.76 -8.42
C TRP A 24 10.09 9.56 -6.90
N TYR A 25 9.70 10.58 -6.13
CA TYR A 25 9.75 10.60 -4.68
C TYR A 25 9.11 9.37 -4.02
N PHE A 26 7.88 9.03 -4.39
CA PHE A 26 7.17 7.88 -3.80
C PHE A 26 7.87 6.56 -4.13
N SER A 27 8.25 6.35 -5.39
CA SER A 27 8.97 5.15 -5.82
C SER A 27 10.27 4.96 -5.01
N LYS A 28 11.10 6.00 -4.93
CA LYS A 28 12.36 5.98 -4.15
C LYS A 28 12.11 5.76 -2.66
N SER A 29 11.07 6.37 -2.10
CA SER A 29 10.76 6.27 -0.68
C SER A 29 10.28 4.88 -0.30
N PHE A 30 9.41 4.27 -1.11
CA PHE A 30 8.95 2.91 -0.92
C PHE A 30 10.07 1.89 -1.16
N GLU A 31 10.89 2.06 -2.20
CA GLU A 31 12.09 1.25 -2.42
C GLU A 31 13.06 1.35 -1.23
N ALA A 32 13.26 2.54 -0.66
CA ALA A 32 14.12 2.69 0.52
C ALA A 32 13.60 1.92 1.75
N ILE A 33 12.29 1.68 1.85
CA ILE A 33 11.70 0.80 2.87
C ILE A 33 11.93 -0.67 2.52
N SER A 34 11.70 -1.08 1.28
CA SER A 34 11.57 -2.49 0.91
C SER A 34 12.82 -3.16 0.33
N LYS A 35 13.83 -2.40 -0.13
CA LYS A 35 14.98 -2.89 -0.93
C LYS A 35 15.74 -4.08 -0.35
N ASP A 36 15.79 -4.20 0.97
CA ASP A 36 16.55 -5.25 1.68
C ASP A 36 15.63 -6.18 2.49
N MET A 37 14.31 -6.12 2.26
CA MET A 37 13.37 -7.00 2.95
C MET A 37 13.51 -8.43 2.42
N SER A 38 13.61 -9.39 3.35
CA SER A 38 13.35 -10.79 3.01
C SER A 38 11.85 -10.99 2.76
N SER A 39 11.48 -12.11 2.14
CA SER A 39 10.08 -12.45 1.90
C SER A 39 9.24 -12.48 3.20
N GLU A 40 9.81 -13.00 4.29
CA GLU A 40 9.16 -13.00 5.61
C GLU A 40 8.95 -11.58 6.16
N VAL A 41 9.95 -10.71 6.04
CA VAL A 41 9.85 -9.33 6.50
C VAL A 41 8.81 -8.57 5.68
N ALA A 42 8.81 -8.73 4.36
CA ALA A 42 7.83 -8.10 3.48
C ALA A 42 6.40 -8.56 3.80
N PHE A 43 6.19 -9.86 4.02
CA PHE A 43 4.88 -10.39 4.40
C PHE A 43 4.40 -9.82 5.74
N ASN A 44 5.29 -9.75 6.73
CA ASN A 44 4.98 -9.20 8.06
C ASN A 44 4.81 -7.67 8.07
N TYR A 45 5.22 -6.98 7.01
CA TYR A 45 5.05 -5.53 6.86
C TYR A 45 3.69 -5.13 6.25
N ILE A 46 3.00 -6.06 5.58
CA ILE A 46 1.68 -5.84 4.95
C ILE A 46 0.66 -5.16 5.89
N PRO A 47 0.50 -5.55 7.18
CA PRO A 47 -0.43 -4.89 8.08
C PRO A 47 -0.23 -3.38 8.19
N GLU A 48 1.01 -2.90 8.14
CA GLU A 48 1.30 -1.47 8.26
C GLU A 48 0.81 -0.68 7.06
N VAL A 49 0.99 -1.22 5.86
CA VAL A 49 0.47 -0.60 4.63
C VAL A 49 -1.06 -0.64 4.58
N VAL A 50 -1.68 -1.73 5.05
CA VAL A 50 -3.14 -1.83 5.15
C VAL A 50 -3.71 -0.76 6.08
N ASN A 51 -3.09 -0.52 7.24
CA ASN A 51 -3.53 0.52 8.17
C ASN A 51 -3.41 1.91 7.55
N VAL A 52 -2.30 2.19 6.86
CA VAL A 52 -2.12 3.48 6.18
C VAL A 52 -3.17 3.67 5.08
N LEU A 53 -3.43 2.65 4.25
CA LEU A 53 -4.46 2.75 3.22
C LEU A 53 -5.86 3.07 3.76
N LEU A 54 -6.18 2.62 4.97
CA LEU A 54 -7.47 2.90 5.63
C LEU A 54 -7.57 4.34 6.16
N GLU A 55 -6.45 4.99 6.41
CA GLU A 55 -6.37 6.35 6.96
C GLU A 55 -6.17 7.42 5.87
N LEU A 56 -5.62 7.04 4.71
CA LEU A 56 -5.41 7.97 3.59
C LEU A 56 -6.74 8.41 2.98
N ASP A 57 -6.88 9.70 2.73
CA ASP A 57 -8.08 10.31 2.17
C ASP A 57 -7.86 11.05 0.84
N GLU A 58 -6.69 10.86 0.23
CA GLU A 58 -6.33 11.45 -1.06
C GLU A 58 -6.05 10.39 -2.13
N ASP A 59 -6.71 10.50 -3.29
CA ASP A 59 -6.72 9.46 -4.34
C ASP A 59 -5.31 9.14 -4.81
N TYR A 60 -4.49 10.16 -5.08
CA TYR A 60 -3.11 9.96 -5.52
C TYR A 60 -2.25 9.19 -4.48
N LEU A 61 -2.44 9.47 -3.19
CA LEU A 61 -1.72 8.78 -2.11
C LEU A 61 -2.15 7.33 -1.99
N ILE A 62 -3.45 7.07 -2.08
CA ILE A 62 -4.02 5.72 -2.07
C ILE A 62 -3.47 4.94 -3.27
N TRP A 63 -3.47 5.54 -4.45
CA TRP A 63 -2.93 4.96 -5.68
C TRP A 63 -1.48 4.51 -5.49
N ALA A 64 -0.61 5.41 -5.02
CA ALA A 64 0.80 5.11 -4.82
C ALA A 64 1.02 4.01 -3.77
N THR A 65 0.23 4.04 -2.70
CA THR A 65 0.33 3.09 -1.59
C THR A 65 -0.18 1.70 -1.97
N LEU A 66 -1.16 1.59 -2.86
CA LEU A 66 -1.61 0.30 -3.41
C LEU A 66 -0.53 -0.37 -4.24
N TYR A 67 0.24 0.39 -5.03
CA TYR A 67 1.40 -0.17 -5.73
C TYR A 67 2.46 -0.68 -4.77
N PHE A 68 2.73 0.06 -3.70
CA PHE A 68 3.64 -0.40 -2.66
C PHE A 68 3.16 -1.70 -1.99
N LEU A 69 1.87 -1.82 -1.69
CA LEU A 69 1.30 -3.08 -1.19
C LEU A 69 1.52 -4.24 -2.16
N MET A 70 1.31 -4.03 -3.46
CA MET A 70 1.59 -5.03 -4.48
C MET A 70 3.07 -5.42 -4.55
N ASP A 71 3.99 -4.46 -4.36
CA ASP A 71 5.43 -4.73 -4.30
C ASP A 71 5.81 -5.57 -3.10
N LEU A 72 5.21 -5.34 -1.92
CA LEU A 72 5.41 -6.20 -0.75
C LEU A 72 4.96 -7.63 -1.04
N TYR A 73 3.83 -7.83 -1.72
CA TYR A 73 3.38 -9.16 -2.13
C TYR A 73 4.33 -9.83 -3.11
N ARG A 74 4.94 -9.07 -4.03
CA ARG A 74 5.96 -9.57 -4.95
C ARG A 74 7.22 -10.00 -4.21
N ILE A 75 7.72 -9.19 -3.27
CA ILE A 75 8.89 -9.51 -2.44
C ILE A 75 8.61 -10.68 -1.50
N ALA A 76 7.41 -10.75 -0.95
CA ALA A 76 6.95 -11.87 -0.13
C ALA A 76 6.75 -13.18 -0.93
N GLU A 77 6.88 -13.12 -2.26
CA GLU A 77 6.73 -14.26 -3.18
C GLU A 77 5.41 -15.03 -2.98
N THR A 78 4.34 -14.32 -2.64
CA THR A 78 3.04 -14.93 -2.34
C THR A 78 1.87 -14.19 -2.99
N THR A 79 0.79 -14.94 -3.20
CA THR A 79 -0.53 -14.40 -3.59
C THR A 79 -1.59 -14.71 -2.53
N GLU A 80 -1.19 -15.35 -1.42
CA GLU A 80 -2.05 -15.62 -0.28
C GLU A 80 -2.35 -14.32 0.46
N LEU A 81 -3.62 -14.06 0.73
CA LEU A 81 -4.04 -12.90 1.52
C LEU A 81 -3.40 -12.97 2.91
N HIS A 82 -2.77 -11.86 3.32
CA HIS A 82 -2.28 -11.75 4.68
C HIS A 82 -3.50 -11.67 5.62
N PRO A 83 -3.50 -12.34 6.80
CA PRO A 83 -4.67 -12.35 7.69
C PRO A 83 -5.20 -10.95 8.05
N ALA A 84 -4.30 -9.98 8.22
CA ALA A 84 -4.67 -8.58 8.46
C ALA A 84 -5.38 -7.92 7.26
N LEU A 85 -4.97 -8.24 6.02
CA LEU A 85 -5.64 -7.74 4.82
C LEU A 85 -6.98 -8.44 4.62
N GLU A 86 -7.04 -9.77 4.83
CA GLU A 86 -8.28 -10.54 4.73
C GLU A 86 -9.36 -10.00 5.68
N LYS A 87 -9.02 -9.81 6.95
CA LYS A 87 -9.95 -9.27 7.97
C LYS A 87 -10.49 -7.89 7.60
N ASN A 88 -9.67 -7.07 6.94
CA ASN A 88 -10.03 -5.69 6.57
C ASN A 88 -10.49 -5.55 5.12
N TRP A 89 -10.62 -6.64 4.35
CA TRP A 89 -10.82 -6.56 2.91
C TRP A 89 -12.08 -5.78 2.51
N SER A 90 -13.22 -6.04 3.16
CA SER A 90 -14.47 -5.31 2.88
C SER A 90 -14.35 -3.83 3.23
N VAL A 91 -13.73 -3.51 4.37
CA VAL A 91 -13.56 -2.14 4.85
C VAL A 91 -12.63 -1.36 3.90
N LEU A 92 -11.52 -1.98 3.50
CA LEU A 92 -10.57 -1.40 2.56
C LEU A 92 -11.23 -1.17 1.19
N ARG A 93 -12.02 -2.12 0.71
CA ARG A 93 -12.79 -1.98 -0.54
C ARG A 93 -13.74 -0.78 -0.47
N GLU A 94 -14.58 -0.73 0.57
CA GLU A 94 -15.56 0.35 0.76
C GLU A 94 -14.90 1.72 0.90
N HIS A 95 -13.71 1.76 1.52
CA HIS A 95 -12.90 2.96 1.60
C HIS A 95 -12.40 3.40 0.23
N ILE A 96 -11.68 2.51 -0.48
CA ILE A 96 -11.05 2.82 -1.77
C ILE A 96 -12.09 3.13 -2.86
N GLN A 97 -13.30 2.55 -2.79
CA GLN A 97 -14.39 2.80 -3.74
C GLN A 97 -14.80 4.26 -3.90
N LYS A 98 -14.44 5.13 -2.96
CA LYS A 98 -14.70 6.57 -3.00
C LYS A 98 -13.72 7.33 -3.90
N TYR A 99 -12.63 6.69 -4.31
CA TYR A 99 -11.49 7.26 -5.04
C TYR A 99 -11.43 6.61 -6.42
N GLU A 100 -11.86 7.34 -7.46
CA GLU A 100 -12.14 6.79 -8.79
C GLU A 100 -10.90 6.17 -9.43
N ASP A 101 -9.76 6.86 -9.38
CA ASP A 101 -8.54 6.40 -10.03
C ASP A 101 -7.95 5.20 -9.30
N SER A 102 -7.88 5.27 -7.97
CA SER A 102 -7.43 4.17 -7.12
C SER A 102 -8.32 2.92 -7.23
N TYR A 103 -9.64 3.10 -7.27
CA TYR A 103 -10.57 1.97 -7.34
C TYR A 103 -10.61 1.33 -8.73
N SER A 104 -10.54 2.12 -9.78
CA SER A 104 -10.65 1.65 -11.16
C SER A 104 -9.42 0.88 -11.63
N THR A 105 -8.23 1.26 -11.15
CA THR A 105 -6.96 0.68 -11.63
C THR A 105 -6.21 -0.11 -10.55
N PRO A 106 -5.44 0.50 -9.62
CA PRO A 106 -4.55 -0.25 -8.74
C PRO A 106 -5.30 -1.20 -7.79
N TYR A 107 -6.51 -0.87 -7.35
CA TYR A 107 -7.30 -1.82 -6.55
C TYR A 107 -7.73 -3.05 -7.35
N GLN A 108 -8.10 -2.89 -8.62
CA GLN A 108 -8.43 -4.04 -9.48
C GLN A 108 -7.18 -4.89 -9.76
N GLU A 109 -6.02 -4.25 -9.92
CA GLU A 109 -4.73 -4.94 -10.07
C GLU A 109 -4.35 -5.73 -8.83
N LEU A 110 -4.48 -5.13 -7.64
CA LEU A 110 -4.28 -5.81 -6.36
C LEU A 110 -5.22 -7.01 -6.22
N ARG A 111 -6.52 -6.83 -6.50
CA ARG A 111 -7.51 -7.92 -6.46
C ARG A 111 -7.09 -9.07 -7.37
N ARG A 112 -6.62 -8.76 -8.58
CA ARG A 112 -6.15 -9.75 -9.55
C ARG A 112 -4.88 -10.46 -9.08
N LEU A 113 -3.90 -9.72 -8.55
CA LEU A 113 -2.66 -10.26 -7.99
C LEU A 113 -2.96 -11.29 -6.89
N LEU A 114 -3.87 -10.93 -5.97
CA LEU A 114 -4.27 -11.75 -4.82
C LEU A 114 -5.37 -12.78 -5.13
N ARG A 115 -5.82 -12.85 -6.38
CA ARG A 115 -6.83 -13.82 -6.87
C ARG A 115 -8.15 -13.77 -6.08
N VAL A 116 -8.52 -12.59 -5.56
CA VAL A 116 -9.75 -12.41 -4.81
C VAL A 116 -10.94 -12.34 -5.78
N LYS A 117 -11.99 -13.10 -5.50
CA LYS A 117 -13.21 -13.16 -6.34
C LYS A 117 -14.14 -11.98 -6.04
N ASN A 118 -14.97 -11.63 -7.03
CA ASN A 118 -16.03 -10.62 -6.92
C ASN A 118 -17.18 -11.09 -6.02
#